data_AF-A0A9D1M2D5-F1
#
_entry.id   AF-A0A9D1M2D5-F1
#
_cell.length_a   1.000
_cell.length_b   1.000
_cell.length_c   1.000
_cell.angle_alpha   90.00
_cell.angle_beta   90.00
_cell.angle_gamma   90.00
#
_symmetry.space_group_name_H-M   'P 1'
#
loop_
_entity.id
_entity.type
_entity.pdbx_description
1 polymer ?
#
loop_
_entity_poly.entity_id
_entity_poly.type
_entity_poly.pdbx_seq_one_letter_code
_entity_poly.pdbx_strand_id
1 'polypeptide(L)'
;MLKMYHYSKHGNTVLKDGLFGIRKSGRSLALYAHRAQTEEPEKIYEWLDSTFPGRSQSVSCLTEKIVWQGNDKALKSIVDGCDLFSFELEQLVQDGIVTAIWCKNGSDAGGYNEKFKKIGLGGIDYSPLTWEKSDSSKDLLFAVVRHYMLVLKDGVIPPRYLQKEN
;
A
#
# COMPACT_ATOMS: atom_id res chain seq x y z
N MET A 1 -0.52 -15.02 -13.40
CA MET A 1 -0.03 -13.63 -13.48
C MET A 1 -0.91 -12.76 -12.62
N LEU A 2 -0.40 -12.39 -11.45
CA LEU A 2 -1.11 -11.58 -10.46
C LEU A 2 -0.61 -10.14 -10.54
N LYS A 3 -1.21 -9.35 -11.44
CA LYS A 3 -0.88 -7.93 -11.61
C LYS A 3 -1.42 -7.12 -10.43
N MET A 4 -0.57 -6.24 -9.89
CA MET A 4 -0.89 -5.35 -8.77
C MET A 4 -0.58 -3.91 -9.15
N TYR A 5 -1.22 -2.96 -8.45
CA TYR A 5 -1.13 -1.53 -8.75
C TYR A 5 -0.71 -0.72 -7.52
N HIS A 6 0.15 0.28 -7.73
CA HIS A 6 0.59 1.23 -6.71
C HIS A 6 0.56 2.66 -7.26
N TYR A 7 0.08 3.60 -6.45
CA TYR A 7 0.06 5.02 -6.78
C TYR A 7 1.18 5.75 -6.04
N SER A 8 2.02 6.49 -6.77
CA SER A 8 3.06 7.34 -6.22
C SER A 8 2.89 8.77 -6.72
N LYS A 9 3.12 9.77 -5.85
CA LYS A 9 2.97 11.18 -6.21
C LYS A 9 3.77 11.55 -7.45
N HIS A 10 3.30 12.52 -8.23
CA HIS A 10 4.07 13.09 -9.34
C HIS A 10 5.47 13.55 -8.89
N GLY A 11 6.45 13.46 -9.80
CA GLY A 11 7.85 13.77 -9.50
C GLY A 11 8.57 12.70 -8.68
N ASN A 12 7.98 11.49 -8.56
CA ASN A 12 8.62 10.34 -7.93
C ASN A 12 9.83 9.84 -8.75
N THR A 13 10.63 8.98 -8.12
CA THR A 13 11.79 8.34 -8.75
C THR A 13 11.59 6.83 -8.97
N VAL A 14 10.35 6.35 -9.03
CA VAL A 14 10.03 4.90 -9.02
C VAL A 14 10.70 4.14 -10.18
N LEU A 15 10.69 4.70 -11.39
CA LEU A 15 11.35 4.07 -12.56
C LEU A 15 12.88 4.19 -12.55
N LYS A 16 13.45 5.01 -11.67
CA LYS A 16 14.90 5.23 -11.57
C LYS A 16 15.50 4.44 -10.40
N ASP A 17 14.91 4.60 -9.22
CA ASP A 17 15.47 4.12 -7.95
C ASP A 17 14.69 2.90 -7.39
N GLY A 18 13.46 2.69 -7.87
CA GLY A 18 12.57 1.61 -7.46
C GLY A 18 11.44 2.10 -6.56
N LEU A 19 10.52 1.18 -6.24
CA LEU A 19 9.44 1.46 -5.30
C LEU A 19 9.88 1.07 -3.89
N PHE A 20 10.07 2.06 -3.03
CA PHE A 20 10.55 1.87 -1.67
C PHE A 20 9.42 1.58 -0.67
N GLY A 21 9.71 0.68 0.27
CA GLY A 21 8.95 0.53 1.50
C GLY A 21 9.06 1.78 2.38
N ILE A 22 8.20 1.85 3.40
CA ILE A 22 8.01 3.04 4.26
C ILE A 22 9.35 3.61 4.75
N ARG A 23 10.16 2.78 5.41
CA ARG A 23 11.42 3.15 6.05
C ARG A 23 12.46 3.67 5.06
N LYS A 24 12.59 2.99 3.92
CA LYS A 24 13.59 3.33 2.89
C LYS A 24 13.19 4.54 2.05
N SER A 25 11.89 4.82 1.94
CA SER A 25 11.37 5.91 1.12
C SER A 25 11.71 7.31 1.64
N GLY A 26 12.07 7.45 2.92
CA GLY A 26 12.28 8.76 3.55
C GLY A 26 11.02 9.64 3.59
N ARG A 27 9.84 9.09 3.30
CA ARG A 27 8.58 9.83 3.31
C ARG A 27 8.24 10.30 4.73
N SER A 28 7.50 11.41 4.82
CA SER A 28 7.04 11.93 6.11
C SER A 28 6.26 10.88 6.90
N LEU A 29 6.62 10.73 8.17
CA LEU A 29 5.97 9.84 9.12
C LEU A 29 4.86 10.54 9.93
N ALA A 30 4.57 11.82 9.65
CA ALA A 30 3.59 12.61 10.39
C ALA A 30 2.20 11.94 10.46
N LEU A 31 1.81 11.22 9.42
CA LEU A 31 0.54 10.48 9.36
C LEU A 31 0.47 9.29 10.32
N TYR A 32 1.61 8.83 10.83
CA TYR A 32 1.71 7.76 11.83
C TYR A 32 1.95 8.30 13.24
N ALA A 33 2.54 9.49 13.37
CA ALA A 33 2.99 10.03 14.66
C ALA A 33 1.90 10.06 15.74
N HIS A 34 0.69 10.51 15.38
CA HIS A 34 -0.45 10.51 16.30
C HIS A 34 -0.83 9.09 16.76
N ARG A 35 -0.79 8.10 15.85
CA ARG A 35 -1.15 6.71 16.17
C ARG A 35 -0.06 6.00 16.97
N ALA A 36 1.20 6.33 16.70
CA ALA A 36 2.37 5.82 17.43
C ALA A 36 2.62 6.56 18.76
N GLN A 37 1.90 7.66 19.03
CA GLN A 37 2.07 8.53 20.19
C GLN A 37 3.51 9.05 20.34
N THR A 38 4.19 9.28 19.21
CA THR A 38 5.58 9.73 19.17
C THR A 38 5.92 10.32 17.80
N GLU A 39 6.86 11.27 17.76
CA GLU A 39 7.43 11.80 16.52
C GLU A 39 8.82 11.21 16.21
N GLU A 40 9.35 10.35 17.11
CA GLU A 40 10.64 9.70 16.92
C GLU A 40 10.56 8.64 15.81
N PRO A 41 11.31 8.77 14.70
CA PRO A 41 11.17 7.88 13.55
C PRO A 41 11.32 6.39 13.87
N GLU A 42 12.29 6.04 14.72
CA GLU A 42 12.55 4.64 15.08
C GLU A 42 11.39 4.01 15.86
N LYS A 43 10.82 4.73 16.83
CA LYS A 43 9.63 4.26 17.55
C LYS A 43 8.40 4.14 16.64
N ILE A 44 8.29 5.00 15.63
CA ILE A 44 7.23 4.86 14.62
C ILE A 44 7.43 3.59 13.78
N TYR A 45 8.66 3.27 13.38
CA TYR A 45 8.95 2.03 12.66
C TYR A 45 8.68 0.79 13.51
N GLU A 46 9.07 0.80 14.78
CA GLU A 46 8.75 -0.25 15.74
C GLU A 46 7.24 -0.44 15.89
N TRP A 47 6.47 0.65 16.01
CA TRP A 47 5.01 0.60 16.06
C TRP A 47 4.37 0.07 14.76
N LEU A 48 4.93 0.43 13.60
CA LEU A 48 4.49 -0.15 12.33
C LEU A 48 4.71 -1.66 12.35
N ASP A 49 5.93 -2.10 12.70
CA ASP A 49 6.29 -3.52 12.71
C ASP A 49 5.60 -4.32 13.82
N SER A 50 5.11 -3.67 14.89
CA SER A 50 4.26 -4.30 15.90
C SER A 50 2.85 -4.60 15.40
N THR A 51 2.40 -3.94 14.33
CA THR A 51 1.11 -4.27 13.68
C THR A 51 1.20 -5.59 12.93
N PHE A 52 2.27 -5.75 12.16
CA PHE A 52 2.70 -7.01 11.58
C PHE A 52 4.18 -6.96 11.20
N PRO A 53 4.92 -8.08 11.27
CA PRO A 53 6.35 -8.09 10.95
C PRO A 53 6.66 -7.59 9.53
N GLY A 54 7.51 -6.56 9.45
CA GLY A 54 8.02 -6.00 8.19
C GLY A 54 7.12 -4.92 7.56
N ARG A 55 6.11 -4.41 8.29
CA ARG A 55 5.28 -3.29 7.83
C ARG A 55 6.10 -2.06 7.47
N SER A 56 7.15 -1.73 8.22
CA SER A 56 8.05 -0.62 7.92
C SER A 56 8.78 -0.78 6.58
N GLN A 57 8.93 -2.01 6.09
CA GLN A 57 9.55 -2.33 4.80
C GLN A 57 8.53 -2.59 3.68
N SER A 58 7.25 -2.43 3.97
CA SER A 58 6.20 -2.82 3.05
C SER A 58 5.74 -1.70 2.11
N VAL A 59 5.18 -2.10 0.97
CA VAL A 59 4.46 -1.23 0.03
C VAL A 59 2.99 -1.64 0.00
N SER A 60 2.09 -0.65 -0.08
CA SER A 60 0.65 -0.89 -0.24
C SER A 60 0.31 -1.02 -1.72
N CYS A 61 -0.52 -1.97 -2.11
CA CYS A 61 -0.97 -2.14 -3.49
C CYS A 61 -2.42 -2.63 -3.58
N LEU A 62 -2.97 -2.46 -4.78
CA LEU A 62 -4.36 -2.76 -5.14
C LEU A 62 -4.40 -3.81 -6.25
N THR A 63 -5.51 -4.52 -6.37
CA THR A 63 -5.75 -5.51 -7.43
C THR A 63 -6.31 -4.89 -8.70
N GLU A 64 -6.76 -3.64 -8.65
CA GLU A 64 -7.26 -2.88 -9.80
C GLU A 64 -6.94 -1.39 -9.68
N LYS A 65 -7.11 -0.66 -10.80
CA LYS A 65 -6.98 0.80 -10.85
C LYS A 65 -8.10 1.44 -10.03
N ILE A 66 -7.82 2.60 -9.42
CA ILE A 66 -8.86 3.43 -8.81
C ILE A 66 -9.86 3.84 -9.89
N VAL A 67 -11.14 3.57 -9.63
CA VAL A 67 -12.26 4.06 -10.44
C VAL A 67 -12.92 5.22 -9.71
N TRP A 68 -12.68 6.45 -10.18
CA TRP A 68 -13.36 7.62 -9.64
C TRP A 68 -14.72 7.82 -10.32
N GLN A 69 -15.78 7.90 -9.52
CA GLN A 69 -17.17 8.04 -10.00
C GLN A 69 -17.83 9.33 -9.48
N GLY A 70 -17.05 10.33 -9.09
CA GLY A 70 -17.55 11.54 -8.42
C GLY A 70 -17.88 11.35 -6.95
N ASN A 71 -17.63 10.16 -6.41
CA ASN A 71 -18.00 9.73 -5.06
C ASN A 71 -17.08 10.28 -3.95
N ASP A 72 -15.80 10.54 -4.24
CA ASP A 72 -14.85 10.97 -3.22
C ASP A 72 -13.72 11.88 -3.72
N LYS A 73 -13.37 12.90 -2.94
CA LYS A 73 -12.31 13.86 -3.27
C LYS A 73 -10.89 13.30 -3.08
N ALA A 74 -10.68 12.41 -2.10
CA ALA A 74 -9.36 11.80 -1.90
C ALA A 74 -9.04 10.82 -3.04
N LEU A 75 -10.02 10.03 -3.50
CA LEU A 75 -9.87 9.22 -4.72
C LEU A 75 -9.49 10.10 -5.92
N LYS A 76 -10.19 11.22 -6.13
CA LYS A 76 -9.87 12.16 -7.22
C LYS A 76 -8.45 12.71 -7.11
N SER A 77 -8.03 13.11 -5.90
CA SER A 77 -6.68 13.63 -5.66
C SER A 77 -5.60 12.60 -5.94
N ILE A 78 -5.85 11.31 -5.71
CA ILE A 78 -4.88 10.25 -6.05
C ILE A 78 -4.83 10.08 -7.56
N VAL A 79 -5.98 9.97 -8.22
CA VAL A 79 -6.07 9.81 -9.68
C VAL A 79 -5.40 10.97 -10.42
N ASP A 80 -5.58 12.21 -9.95
CA ASP A 80 -5.03 13.40 -10.60
C ASP A 80 -3.58 13.72 -10.20
N GLY A 81 -3.16 13.30 -9.00
CA GLY A 81 -1.91 13.75 -8.37
C GLY A 81 -0.82 12.69 -8.30
N CYS A 82 -1.09 11.47 -8.79
CA CYS A 82 -0.17 10.35 -8.72
C CYS A 82 0.02 9.68 -10.08
N ASP A 83 1.25 9.23 -10.30
CA ASP A 83 1.55 8.24 -11.31
C ASP A 83 1.12 6.85 -10.81
N LEU A 84 0.56 6.05 -11.72
CA LEU A 84 0.21 4.66 -11.47
C LEU A 84 1.34 3.74 -11.96
N PHE A 85 1.74 2.81 -11.10
CA PHE A 85 2.69 1.76 -11.41
C PHE A 85 2.05 0.39 -11.24
N SER A 86 2.45 -0.55 -12.08
CA SER A 86 2.05 -1.95 -11.97
C SER A 86 3.26 -2.89 -11.96
N PHE A 87 3.04 -4.10 -11.44
CA PHE A 87 4.04 -5.16 -11.35
C PHE A 87 3.38 -6.53 -11.18
N GLU A 88 4.12 -7.59 -11.51
CA GLU A 88 3.68 -8.98 -11.40
C GLU A 88 4.08 -9.59 -10.05
N LEU A 89 3.10 -9.81 -9.17
CA LEU A 89 3.36 -10.26 -7.80
C LEU A 89 3.98 -11.66 -7.72
N GLU A 90 3.55 -12.58 -8.59
CA GLU A 90 4.11 -13.95 -8.64
C GLU A 90 5.61 -13.93 -8.90
N GLN A 91 6.07 -13.09 -9.85
CA GLN A 91 7.49 -12.94 -10.16
C GLN A 91 8.27 -12.37 -8.97
N LEU A 92 7.71 -11.36 -8.27
CA LEU A 92 8.36 -10.78 -7.10
C LEU A 92 8.50 -11.78 -5.94
N VAL A 93 7.52 -12.67 -5.76
CA VAL A 93 7.60 -13.74 -4.75
C VAL A 93 8.61 -14.80 -5.18
N GLN A 94 8.59 -15.22 -6.46
CA GLN A 94 9.53 -16.19 -7.01
C GLN A 94 10.99 -15.72 -6.89
N ASP A 95 11.24 -14.43 -7.14
CA ASP A 95 12.57 -13.83 -7.06
C ASP A 95 12.99 -13.49 -5.62
N GLY A 96 12.15 -13.76 -4.62
CA GLY A 96 12.44 -13.52 -3.21
C GLY A 96 12.47 -12.03 -2.83
N ILE A 97 11.87 -11.15 -3.64
CA ILE A 97 11.74 -9.72 -3.37
C ILE A 97 10.63 -9.49 -2.35
N VAL A 98 9.50 -10.17 -2.51
CA VAL A 98 8.37 -10.15 -1.56
C VAL A 98 8.48 -11.36 -0.64
N THR A 99 8.57 -11.11 0.67
CA THR A 99 8.77 -12.16 1.69
C THR A 99 7.51 -12.49 2.48
N ALA A 100 6.54 -11.57 2.50
CA ALA A 100 5.22 -11.79 3.08
C ALA A 100 4.18 -10.90 2.42
N ILE A 101 2.94 -11.37 2.40
CA ILE A 101 1.79 -10.62 1.92
C ILE A 101 0.77 -10.51 3.06
N TRP A 102 0.32 -9.29 3.31
CA TRP A 102 -0.69 -9.01 4.31
C TRP A 102 -1.88 -8.33 3.65
N CYS A 103 -3.06 -8.89 3.84
CA CYS A 103 -4.30 -8.34 3.32
C CYS A 103 -5.01 -7.54 4.41
N LYS A 104 -5.41 -6.31 4.07
CA LYS A 104 -6.45 -5.59 4.78
C LYS A 104 -7.69 -5.60 3.91
N ASN A 105 -8.72 -6.31 4.35
CA ASN A 105 -10.02 -6.35 3.70
C ASN A 105 -11.03 -5.70 4.65
N GLY A 106 -11.70 -4.63 4.21
CA GLY A 106 -12.60 -3.85 5.06
C GLY A 106 -13.71 -4.72 5.66
N SER A 107 -13.99 -4.57 6.97
CA SER A 107 -15.31 -4.87 7.60
C SER A 107 -15.32 -4.80 9.13
N ASP A 108 -14.23 -4.52 9.85
CA ASP A 108 -14.32 -4.22 11.28
C ASP A 108 -14.18 -2.71 11.52
N ALA A 109 -15.18 -2.12 12.20
CA ALA A 109 -15.12 -0.81 12.82
C ALA A 109 -14.09 -0.81 13.98
N GLY A 110 -12.82 -1.04 13.67
CA GLY A 110 -11.74 -1.09 14.64
C GLY A 110 -11.18 0.27 15.01
N GLY A 111 -11.60 1.34 14.31
CA GLY A 111 -10.99 2.66 14.45
C GLY A 111 -9.46 2.57 14.30
N TYR A 112 -8.75 2.92 15.36
CA TYR A 112 -7.28 2.96 15.43
C TYR A 112 -6.58 1.58 15.31
N ASN A 113 -7.29 0.45 15.42
CA ASN A 113 -6.71 -0.90 15.38
C ASN A 113 -6.90 -1.57 14.01
N GLU A 114 -6.04 -1.22 13.05
CA GLU A 114 -6.02 -1.86 11.73
C GLU A 114 -5.64 -3.35 11.84
N LYS A 115 -6.55 -4.24 11.43
CA LYS A 115 -6.28 -5.68 11.37
C LYS A 115 -5.79 -6.07 9.98
N PHE A 116 -4.59 -6.64 9.92
CA PHE A 116 -4.03 -7.24 8.73
C PHE A 116 -3.98 -8.77 8.89
N LYS A 117 -4.30 -9.50 7.84
CA LYS A 117 -4.21 -10.97 7.81
C LYS A 117 -3.09 -11.40 6.87
N LYS A 118 -2.17 -12.22 7.38
CA LYS A 118 -1.13 -12.82 6.53
C LYS A 118 -1.78 -13.81 5.55
N ILE A 119 -1.45 -13.70 4.28
CA ILE A 119 -1.96 -14.57 3.22
C ILE A 119 -0.82 -15.04 2.30
N GLY A 120 -1.09 -16.07 1.50
CA GLY A 120 -0.24 -16.46 0.37
C GLY A 120 -0.79 -15.92 -0.95
N LEU A 121 -0.11 -16.24 -2.06
CA LEU A 121 -0.54 -15.86 -3.43
C LEU A 121 -1.98 -16.31 -3.74
N GLY A 122 -2.38 -17.51 -3.31
CA GLY A 122 -3.74 -18.01 -3.48
C GLY A 122 -4.82 -17.28 -2.65
N GLY A 123 -4.43 -16.38 -1.75
CA GLY A 123 -5.33 -15.54 -0.96
C GLY A 123 -5.59 -14.16 -1.54
N ILE A 124 -5.04 -13.84 -2.72
CA ILE A 124 -5.30 -12.57 -3.40
C ILE A 124 -6.68 -12.65 -4.05
N ASP A 125 -7.56 -11.76 -3.60
CA ASP A 125 -8.92 -11.61 -4.11
C ASP A 125 -8.99 -10.45 -5.11
N TYR A 126 -9.32 -10.79 -6.36
CA TYR A 126 -9.49 -9.90 -7.51
C TYR A 126 -10.96 -9.52 -7.77
N SER A 127 -11.88 -9.85 -6.86
CA SER A 127 -13.23 -9.27 -6.91
C SER A 127 -13.14 -7.74 -6.94
N PRO A 128 -14.10 -7.05 -7.58
CA PRO A 128 -14.11 -5.60 -7.63
C PRO A 128 -13.97 -4.97 -6.25
N LEU A 129 -13.13 -3.96 -6.14
CA LEU A 129 -12.97 -3.18 -4.91
C LEU A 129 -14.18 -2.28 -4.73
N THR A 130 -14.57 -2.10 -3.47
CA THR A 130 -15.76 -1.33 -3.11
C THR A 130 -15.48 0.17 -3.10
N TRP A 131 -15.10 0.72 -4.26
CA TRP A 131 -14.78 2.15 -4.43
C TRP A 131 -15.91 3.05 -3.98
N GLU A 132 -17.16 2.63 -4.21
CA GLU A 132 -18.40 3.33 -3.84
C GLU A 132 -18.55 3.56 -2.34
N LYS A 133 -17.84 2.77 -1.50
CA LYS A 133 -17.85 2.94 -0.04
C LYS A 133 -16.84 3.97 0.46
N SER A 134 -15.96 4.46 -0.40
CA SER A 134 -14.95 5.45 -0.05
C SER A 134 -15.60 6.78 0.30
N ASP A 135 -15.25 7.32 1.47
CA ASP A 135 -15.73 8.61 1.95
C ASP A 135 -14.63 9.27 2.79
N SER A 136 -13.92 10.21 2.17
CA SER A 136 -12.81 10.95 2.78
C SER A 136 -13.27 11.90 3.89
N SER A 137 -14.54 12.30 3.90
CA SER A 137 -15.09 13.08 5.03
C SER A 137 -15.12 12.27 6.34
N LYS A 138 -15.00 10.94 6.22
CA LYS A 138 -14.96 9.97 7.32
C LYS A 138 -13.61 9.24 7.43
N ASP A 139 -12.58 9.68 6.71
CA ASP A 139 -11.24 9.05 6.63
C ASP A 139 -11.29 7.56 6.21
N LEU A 140 -12.25 7.20 5.34
CA LEU A 140 -12.55 5.78 5.09
C LEU A 140 -11.78 5.13 3.95
N LEU A 141 -10.94 5.85 3.21
CA LEU A 141 -10.39 5.38 1.93
C LEU A 141 -9.73 3.99 2.04
N PHE A 142 -8.64 3.89 2.78
CA PHE A 142 -8.00 2.60 3.06
C PHE A 142 -8.66 1.86 4.23
N ALA A 143 -9.66 2.43 4.90
CA ALA A 143 -10.43 1.76 5.93
C ALA A 143 -11.38 0.70 5.33
N VAL A 144 -12.02 1.03 4.21
CA VAL A 144 -13.06 0.21 3.57
C VAL A 144 -12.61 -0.48 2.29
N VAL A 145 -11.61 0.07 1.59
CA VAL A 145 -11.06 -0.53 0.37
C VAL A 145 -10.03 -1.59 0.72
N ARG A 146 -10.22 -2.79 0.16
CA ARG A 146 -9.26 -3.88 0.28
C ARG A 146 -7.93 -3.49 -0.38
N HIS A 147 -6.84 -3.71 0.34
CA HIS A 147 -5.49 -3.51 -0.18
C HIS A 147 -4.53 -4.49 0.47
N TYR A 148 -3.36 -4.62 -0.13
CA TYR A 148 -2.34 -5.58 0.24
C TYR A 148 -1.05 -4.86 0.60
N MET A 149 -0.42 -5.27 1.69
CA MET A 149 0.91 -4.83 2.07
C MET A 149 1.91 -5.92 1.70
N LEU A 150 2.82 -5.60 0.80
CA LEU A 150 3.89 -6.51 0.36
C LEU A 150 5.14 -6.19 1.16
N VAL A 151 5.57 -7.11 2.03
CA VAL A 151 6.81 -6.96 2.80
C VAL A 151 7.97 -7.25 1.87
N LEU A 152 8.87 -6.27 1.72
CA LEU A 152 9.99 -6.35 0.80
C LEU A 152 11.27 -6.76 1.55
N LYS A 153 12.03 -7.71 1.00
CA LYS A 153 13.28 -8.20 1.61
C LYS A 153 14.27 -7.07 1.93
N ASP A 154 14.52 -6.21 0.95
CA ASP A 154 15.49 -5.11 1.04
C ASP A 154 14.80 -3.72 1.06
N GLY A 155 13.50 -3.70 1.39
CA GLY A 155 12.68 -2.48 1.40
C GLY A 155 12.48 -1.84 0.03
N VAL A 156 12.67 -2.57 -1.08
CA VAL A 156 12.57 -2.03 -2.45
C VAL A 156 12.06 -3.06 -3.45
N ILE A 157 11.17 -2.64 -4.35
CA ILE A 157 10.92 -3.31 -5.63
C ILE A 157 11.80 -2.62 -6.69
N PRO A 158 12.77 -3.32 -7.32
CA PRO A 158 13.64 -2.71 -8.30
C PRO A 158 12.88 -2.20 -9.54
N PRO A 159 13.36 -1.13 -10.22
CA PRO A 159 12.71 -0.56 -11.39
C PRO A 159 12.39 -1.55 -12.51
N ARG A 160 13.23 -2.57 -12.70
CA ARG A 160 13.04 -3.59 -13.75
C ARG A 160 11.74 -4.41 -13.63
N TYR A 161 11.07 -4.37 -12.48
CA TYR A 161 9.78 -5.05 -12.26
C TYR A 161 8.58 -4.10 -12.39
N LEU A 162 8.83 -2.80 -12.58
CA LEU A 162 7.81 -1.77 -12.48
C LEU A 162 7.50 -1.24 -13.87
N GLN A 163 6.21 -1.19 -14.17
CA GLN A 163 5.69 -0.57 -15.38
C GLN A 163 4.86 0.65 -15.00
N LYS A 164 5.12 1.80 -15.64
CA LYS A 164 4.22 2.96 -15.53
C LYS A 164 2.98 2.70 -16.38
N GLU A 165 1.82 2.89 -15.78
CA GLU A 165 0.53 2.79 -16.45
C GLU A 165 0.10 4.16 -16.98
N ASN A 166 -0.61 4.15 -18.11
CA ASN A 166 -1.35 5.29 -18.62
C ASN A 166 -2.76 5.34 -18.02
#